data_AF-A0A2W4ZBB6-F1
#
_entry.id   AF-A0A2W4ZBB6-F1
#
_cell.length_a   1.000
_cell.length_b   1.000
_cell.length_c   1.000
_cell.angle_alpha   90.00
_cell.angle_beta   90.00
_cell.angle_gamma   90.00
#
_symmetry.space_group_name_H-M   'P 1'
#
loop_
_entity.id
_entity.type
_entity.pdbx_description
1 polymer ?
#
loop_
_entity_poly.entity_id
_entity_poly.type
_entity_poly.pdbx_seq_one_letter_code
_entity_poly.pdbx_strand_id
1 'polypeptide(L)' 'MSFLKDKEIANDLGMSVSWVRVQRHLRVKGLAHVFEVEPVYIGRSPRYPREAYEAWKTGMKGGEQPTRHP' A
#
# COMPACT_ATOMS: atom_id res chain seq x y z
N MET A 1 7.97 15.04 -5.36
CA MET A 1 7.58 13.64 -5.14
C MET A 1 7.54 13.35 -3.64
N SER A 2 6.38 12.99 -3.09
CA SER A 2 6.22 12.65 -1.68
C SER A 2 6.30 11.13 -1.50
N PHE A 3 6.99 10.69 -0.44
CA PHE A 3 7.12 9.28 -0.09
C PHE A 3 6.51 9.01 1.28
N LEU A 4 5.91 7.83 1.42
CA LEU A 4 5.39 7.30 2.67
C LEU A 4 6.34 6.26 3.26
N LYS A 5 6.40 6.24 4.60
CA LYS A 5 7.07 5.19 5.39
C LYS A 5 6.05 4.11 5.77
N ASP A 6 6.56 2.94 6.17
CA ASP A 6 5.71 1.83 6.69
C ASP A 6 4.72 2.31 7.77
N LYS A 7 5.15 3.22 8.68
CA LYS A 7 4.30 3.77 9.74
C LYS A 7 3.14 4.62 9.22
N GLU A 8 3.38 5.42 8.18
CA GLU A 8 2.35 6.29 7.63
C GLU A 8 1.28 5.46 6.90
N ILE A 9 1.70 4.45 6.15
CA ILE A 9 0.81 3.48 5.50
C ILE A 9 0.02 2.69 6.54
N ALA A 10 0.70 2.15 7.56
CA ALA A 10 0.05 1.39 8.61
C ALA A 10 -1.03 2.23 9.32
N ASN A 11 -0.71 3.47 9.69
CA ASN A 11 -1.66 4.37 10.33
C ASN A 11 -2.87 4.67 9.43
N ASP A 12 -2.63 4.94 8.14
CA ASP A 12 -3.69 5.29 7.20
C ASP A 12 -4.61 4.11 6.84
N LEU A 13 -4.09 2.87 6.89
CA LEU A 13 -4.88 1.64 6.72
C LEU A 13 -5.51 1.12 8.03
N GLY A 14 -5.22 1.73 9.18
CA GLY A 14 -5.62 1.19 10.48
C GLY A 14 -4.96 -0.15 10.83
N MET A 15 -3.77 -0.41 10.28
CA MET A 15 -3.02 -1.65 10.41
C MET A 15 -1.76 -1.47 11.26
N SER A 16 -1.12 -2.58 11.64
CA SER A 16 0.20 -2.54 12.28
C SER A 16 1.33 -2.33 11.28
N VAL A 17 2.44 -1.71 11.71
CA VAL A 17 3.67 -1.61 10.90
C VAL A 17 4.18 -2.99 10.48
N SER A 18 4.05 -3.99 11.36
CA SER A 18 4.43 -5.37 11.07
C SER A 18 3.63 -5.95 9.91
N TRP A 19 2.34 -5.61 9.78
CA TRP A 19 1.53 -6.03 8.64
C TRP A 19 2.12 -5.55 7.31
N VAL A 20 2.49 -4.26 7.21
CA VAL A 20 3.10 -3.70 5.99
C VAL A 20 4.41 -4.42 5.65
N ARG A 21 5.23 -4.74 6.67
CA ARG A 21 6.48 -5.49 6.49
C ARG A 21 6.25 -6.92 6.02
N VAL A 22 5.26 -7.61 6.59
CA VAL A 22 4.88 -8.96 6.19
C VAL A 22 4.38 -8.97 4.75
N GLN A 23 3.52 -8.03 4.37
CA GLN A 23 3.04 -7.93 2.98
C GLN A 23 4.19 -7.71 2.00
N ARG A 24 5.12 -6.80 2.31
CA ARG A 24 6.33 -6.61 1.51
C ARG A 24 7.16 -7.89 1.41
N HIS A 25 7.33 -8.62 2.51
CA HIS A 25 8.07 -9.88 2.54
C HIS A 25 7.40 -10.97 1.69
N LEU A 26 6.08 -11.10 1.78
CA LEU A 26 5.29 -12.03 0.98
C LEU A 26 5.42 -11.70 -0.50
N ARG A 27 5.31 -10.42 -0.88
CA ARG A 27 5.51 -9.98 -2.27
C ARG A 27 6.89 -10.33 -2.81
N VAL A 28 7.96 -10.04 -2.05
CA VAL A 28 9.34 -10.37 -2.46
C VAL A 28 9.52 -11.88 -2.69
N LYS A 29 8.77 -12.71 -1.96
CA LYS A 29 8.79 -14.18 -2.12
C LYS A 29 7.81 -14.69 -3.18
N GLY A 30 7.06 -13.83 -3.85
CA GLY A 30 5.99 -14.25 -4.78
C GLY A 30 4.84 -15.00 -4.10
N LEU A 31 4.69 -14.84 -2.78
CA LEU A 31 3.61 -15.45 -2.01
C LEU A 31 2.35 -14.58 -2.05
N ALA A 32 1.21 -15.15 -1.69
CA ALA A 32 -0.05 -14.41 -1.62
C ALA A 32 0.08 -13.17 -0.71
N HIS A 33 -0.24 -12.00 -1.26
CA HIS A 33 -0.19 -10.71 -0.60
C HIS A 33 -1.29 -9.81 -1.17
N VAL A 34 -1.67 -8.77 -0.43
CA VAL A 34 -2.71 -7.82 -0.84
C VAL A 34 -2.16 -6.41 -1.05
N PHE A 35 -1.00 -6.09 -0.46
CA PHE A 35 -0.36 -4.79 -0.60
C PHE A 35 0.72 -4.83 -1.68
N GLU A 36 0.36 -4.29 -2.85
CA GLU A 36 1.11 -4.42 -4.10
C GLU A 36 1.98 -3.20 -4.42
N VAL A 37 1.95 -2.15 -3.59
CA VAL A 37 2.72 -0.93 -3.83
C VAL A 37 4.22 -1.20 -3.72
N GLU A 38 4.97 -0.94 -4.79
CA GLU A 38 6.42 -1.09 -4.79
C GLU A 38 7.12 0.04 -4.01
N PRO A 39 8.00 -0.30 -3.05
CA PRO A 39 8.83 0.66 -2.37
C PRO A 39 10.05 1.00 -3.23
N VAL A 40 10.37 2.29 -3.27
CA VAL A 40 11.69 2.79 -3.62
C VAL A 40 12.57 2.66 -2.38
N TYR A 41 13.76 2.08 -2.54
CA TYR A 41 14.71 1.94 -1.44
C TYR A 41 15.66 3.14 -1.40
N ILE A 42 15.63 3.89 -0.30
CA ILE A 42 16.66 4.88 0.02
C ILE A 42 17.61 4.23 1.02
N GLY A 43 18.73 3.70 0.51
CA GLY A 43 19.58 2.78 1.25
C GLY A 43 18.81 1.50 1.62
N ARG A 44 18.76 1.15 2.91
CA ARG A 44 17.97 -0.01 3.40
C ARG A 44 16.52 0.34 3.76
N SER A 45 16.14 1.61 3.63
CA SER A 45 14.86 2.11 4.09
C SER A 45 13.82 2.12 2.97
N PRO A 46 12.71 1.36 3.08
CA PRO A 46 11.63 1.38 2.08
C PRO A 46 10.86 2.70 2.15
N ARG A 47 10.54 3.25 0.97
CA ARG A 47 9.78 4.49 0.76
C ARG A 47 8.78 4.27 -0.36
N TYR A 48 7.50 4.40 -0.07
CA TYR A 48 6.46 4.15 -1.07
C TYR A 48 6.08 5.46 -1.74
N PRO A 49 6.08 5.55 -3.08
CA PRO A 49 5.58 6.73 -3.76
C PRO A 49 4.13 6.99 -3.34
N ARG A 50 3.84 8.20 -2.85
CA ARG A 50 2.49 8.53 -2.37
C ARG A 50 1.44 8.32 -3.45
N GLU A 51 1.72 8.73 -4.68
CA GLU A 51 0.80 8.59 -5.82
C GLU A 51 0.44 7.12 -6.09
N ALA A 52 1.44 6.23 -6.11
CA ALA A 52 1.21 4.80 -6.29
C ALA A 52 0.39 4.19 -5.14
N TYR A 53 0.64 4.66 -3.91
CA TYR A 53 -0.12 4.24 -2.73
C TYR A 53 -1.60 4.67 -2.81
N GLU A 54 -1.88 5.93 -3.14
CA GLU A 54 -3.26 6.43 -3.27
C GLU A 54 -4.01 5.74 -4.42
N ALA A 55 -3.34 5.48 -5.54
CA ALA A 55 -3.91 4.73 -6.66
C ALA A 55 -4.30 3.30 -6.24
N TRP A 56 -3.39 2.59 -5.55
CA TRP A 56 -3.68 1.25 -5.01
C TRP A 56 -4.84 1.28 -4.00
N LYS A 57 -4.83 2.23 -3.06
CA LYS A 57 -5.88 2.38 -2.03
C LYS A 57 -7.24 2.69 -2.65
N THR A 58 -7.27 3.47 -3.73
CA THR A 58 -8.50 3.77 -4.47
C THR A 58 -9.01 2.51 -5.19
N GLY A 59 -8.11 1.74 -5.79
CA GLY A 59 -8.43 0.43 -6.39
C GLY A 59 -9.01 -0.58 -5.40
N MET A 60 -8.51 -0.61 -4.15
CA MET A 60 -9.09 -1.43 -3.07
C MET A 60 -10.55 -1.06 -2.75
N LYS A 61 -10.89 0.23 -2.83
CA LYS A 61 -12.25 0.73 -2.58
C LYS A 61 -13.17 0.58 -3.80
N GLY A 62 -12.63 0.16 -4.94
CA GLY A 62 -13.32 -0.03 -6.22
C GLY A 62 -14.13 -1.32 -6.34
N GLY A 63 -14.40 -2.05 -5.25
CA GLY A 63 -15.51 -2.98 -5.20
C GLY A 63 -16.84 -2.21 -5.21
N GLU A 64 -17.28 -1.83 -6.41
CA GLU A 64 -18.61 -1.36 -6.80
C GLU A 64 -19.42 -0.58 -5.72
N GLN A 65 -19.39 0.75 -5.79
CA GLN A 65 -20.59 1.51 -5.44
C GLN A 65 -21.40 1.66 -6.73
N PRO A 66 -22.59 1.04 -6.86
CA PRO A 66 -23.45 1.30 -8.00
C PRO A 66 -23.86 2.76 -7.93
N THR A 67 -23.41 3.53 -8.92
CA THR A 67 -23.89 4.87 -9.18
C THR A 67 -25.41 4.77 -9.37
N ARG A 68 -26.19 5.26 -8.38
CA ARG A 68 -27.59 5.63 -8.63
C ARG A 68 -27.55 6.75 -9.66
N HIS A 69 -27.87 6.42 -10.91
CA HIS A 69 -28.21 7.41 -11.90
C HIS A 69 -29.52 8.12 -11.45
N PRO A 70 -29.64 9.44 -11.63
CA PRO A 70 -30.85 10.20 -11.31
C PRO A 70 -32.09 9.69 -12.05
#